data_AF-A0A327J3D5-F1
#
_entry.id   AF-A0A327J3D5-F1
#
_cell.length_a   1.000
_cell.length_b   1.000
_cell.length_c   1.000
_cell.angle_alpha   90.00
_cell.angle_beta   90.00
_cell.angle_gamma   90.00
#
_symmetry.space_group_name_H-M   'P 1'
#
loop_
_entity.id
_entity.type
_entity.pdbx_description
1 polymer ?
#
loop_
_entity_poly.entity_id
_entity_poly.type
_entity_poly.pdbx_seq_one_letter_code
_entity_poly.pdbx_strand_id
1 'polypeptide(L)'
;MINELLLRQIAILAAIAGGALGFLSLIPFINIFSITILVICLAPVVLVYMKRENLIGIFDMREGAILGGVIGFVSFVAASVIYTPINLILGFIPLGALQSHFFFKYFFNSFGSFIVLLLLIFFVALLSALMNAFAGLATSYVYELLTGLKKESNESVDFEIK
;
A
#
# COMPACT_ATOMS: atom_id res chain seq x y z
N MET A 1 -6.00 -21.34 4.08
CA MET A 1 -6.15 -20.58 5.34
C MET A 1 -4.87 -19.78 5.49
N ILE A 2 -4.95 -18.45 5.50
CA ILE A 2 -3.76 -17.59 5.52
C ILE A 2 -3.01 -17.81 6.84
N ASN A 3 -1.71 -18.06 6.76
CA ASN A 3 -0.87 -18.21 7.93
C ASN A 3 -0.75 -16.87 8.67
N GLU A 4 -1.04 -16.85 9.97
CA GLU A 4 -0.98 -15.66 10.82
C GLU A 4 0.41 -15.01 10.81
N LEU A 5 1.46 -15.82 10.71
CA LEU A 5 2.84 -15.34 10.66
C LEU A 5 3.13 -14.55 9.37
N LEU A 6 2.58 -15.02 8.24
CA LEU A 6 2.71 -14.36 6.94
C LEU A 6 1.92 -13.04 6.91
N LEU A 7 0.71 -13.04 7.47
CA LEU A 7 -0.11 -11.83 7.60
C LEU A 7 0.60 -10.77 8.44
N ARG A 8 1.24 -11.17 9.55
CA ARG A 8 2.01 -10.27 10.42
C ARG A 8 3.21 -9.66 9.70
N GLN A 9 3.95 -10.46 8.92
CA GLN A 9 5.08 -9.96 8.14
C GLN A 9 4.64 -8.94 7.08
N ILE A 10 3.54 -9.22 6.37
CA ILE A 10 2.95 -8.31 5.40
C ILE A 10 2.53 -7.01 6.07
N ALA A 11 1.86 -7.07 7.21
CA ALA A 11 1.44 -5.88 7.94
C ALA A 11 2.63 -5.01 8.36
N ILE A 12 3.71 -5.62 8.86
CA ILE A 12 4.92 -4.89 9.25
C ILE A 12 5.57 -4.23 8.02
N LEU A 13 5.73 -4.98 6.93
CA LEU A 13 6.35 -4.47 5.70
C LEU A 13 5.50 -3.33 5.08
N ALA A 14 4.18 -3.50 5.05
CA ALA A 14 3.24 -2.48 4.59
C ALA A 14 3.27 -1.23 5.47
N ALA A 15 3.37 -1.38 6.79
CA ALA A 15 3.49 -0.25 7.71
C ALA A 15 4.80 0.54 7.48
N ILE A 16 5.93 -0.16 7.28
CA ILE A 16 7.22 0.48 6.98
C ILE A 16 7.17 1.21 5.64
N ALA A 17 6.68 0.54 4.59
CA ALA A 17 6.56 1.13 3.25
C ALA A 17 5.59 2.32 3.24
N GLY A 18 4.45 2.18 3.90
CA GLY A 18 3.47 3.25 4.09
C GLY A 18 4.06 4.43 4.85
N GLY A 19 4.78 4.18 5.94
CA GLY A 19 5.45 5.23 6.69
C GLY A 19 6.50 5.99 5.87
N ALA A 20 7.32 5.28 5.10
CA ALA A 20 8.31 5.89 4.21
C ALA A 20 7.67 6.75 3.12
N LEU A 21 6.60 6.27 2.48
CA LEU A 21 5.82 7.04 1.50
C LEU A 21 5.06 8.21 2.14
N GLY A 22 4.57 8.05 3.37
CA GLY A 22 3.97 9.13 4.16
C GLY A 22 4.95 10.26 4.42
N PHE A 23 6.20 9.93 4.77
CA PHE A 23 7.26 10.92 4.90
C PHE A 23 7.63 11.57 3.56
N LEU A 24 7.77 10.77 2.50
CA LEU A 24 8.09 11.27 1.16
C LEU A 24 6.99 12.21 0.61
N SER A 25 5.75 12.00 1.03
CA SER A 25 4.61 12.84 0.67
C SER A 25 4.69 14.27 1.21
N LEU A 26 5.58 14.54 2.18
CA LEU A 26 5.80 15.90 2.68
C LEU A 26 6.44 16.82 1.62
N ILE A 27 7.08 16.27 0.59
CA ILE A 27 7.73 17.06 -0.47
C ILE A 27 6.68 17.41 -1.55
N PRO A 28 6.35 18.70 -1.79
CA PRO A 28 5.23 19.10 -2.67
C PRO A 28 5.27 18.50 -4.08
N PHE A 29 6.45 18.42 -4.70
CA PHE A 29 6.60 17.87 -6.06
C PHE A 29 6.47 16.34 -6.14
N ILE A 30 6.76 15.62 -5.05
CA ILE A 30 6.74 14.15 -4.99
C ILE A 30 5.42 13.64 -4.39
N ASN A 31 4.72 14.50 -3.64
CA ASN A 31 3.50 14.19 -2.91
C ASN A 31 2.48 13.38 -3.74
N ILE A 32 2.12 13.87 -4.92
CA ILE A 32 1.07 13.24 -5.72
C ILE A 32 1.45 11.82 -6.17
N PHE A 33 2.71 11.60 -6.54
CA PHE A 33 3.21 10.29 -6.93
C PHE A 33 3.26 9.35 -5.73
N SER A 34 3.73 9.85 -4.58
CA SER A 34 3.81 9.06 -3.34
C SER A 34 2.43 8.59 -2.87
N ILE A 35 1.44 9.50 -2.83
CA ILE A 35 0.06 9.17 -2.45
C ILE A 35 -0.57 8.22 -3.47
N THR A 36 -0.32 8.42 -4.77
CA THR A 36 -0.88 7.54 -5.81
C THR A 36 -0.32 6.12 -5.70
N ILE A 37 0.99 5.97 -5.49
CA ILE A 37 1.61 4.67 -5.25
C ILE A 37 0.99 4.03 -4.01
N LEU A 38 0.87 4.79 -2.93
CA LEU A 38 0.35 4.29 -1.66
C LEU A 38 -1.10 3.82 -1.76
N VAL A 39 -1.97 4.59 -2.41
CA VAL A 39 -3.41 4.30 -2.50
C VAL A 39 -3.71 3.22 -3.54
N ILE A 40 -2.95 3.12 -4.63
CA ILE A 40 -3.33 2.29 -5.79
C ILE A 40 -2.38 1.10 -5.99
N CYS A 41 -1.07 1.32 -5.85
CA CYS A 41 -0.05 0.42 -6.43
C CYS A 41 0.88 -0.24 -5.41
N LEU A 42 0.67 -0.05 -4.10
CA LEU A 42 1.60 -0.55 -3.10
C LEU A 42 1.56 -2.08 -2.99
N ALA A 43 0.38 -2.68 -3.11
CA ALA A 43 0.20 -4.13 -3.04
C ALA A 43 1.05 -4.90 -4.05
N PRO A 44 1.05 -4.58 -5.37
CA PRO A 44 1.95 -5.21 -6.32
C PRO A 44 3.42 -5.15 -5.91
N VAL A 45 3.90 -3.97 -5.47
CA VAL A 45 5.30 -3.79 -5.06
C VAL A 45 5.67 -4.70 -3.90
N VAL A 46 4.83 -4.74 -2.86
CA VAL A 46 5.06 -5.54 -1.66
C VAL A 46 4.95 -7.04 -1.96
N LEU A 47 3.95 -7.47 -2.72
CA LEU A 47 3.74 -8.88 -3.07
C LEU A 47 4.86 -9.42 -3.98
N VAL A 48 5.29 -8.65 -4.96
CA VAL A 48 6.43 -9.01 -5.84
C VAL A 48 7.71 -9.12 -5.02
N TYR A 49 7.96 -8.18 -4.10
CA TYR A 49 9.12 -8.23 -3.21
C TYR A 49 9.11 -9.49 -2.35
N MET A 50 7.99 -9.81 -1.70
CA MET A 50 7.91 -11.00 -0.85
C MET A 50 8.03 -12.31 -1.62
N LYS A 51 7.51 -12.36 -2.85
CA LYS A 51 7.70 -13.53 -3.72
C LYS A 51 9.15 -13.69 -4.14
N ARG A 52 9.86 -12.60 -4.43
CA ARG A 52 11.29 -12.62 -4.78
C ARG A 52 12.15 -13.21 -3.65
N GLU A 53 11.84 -12.85 -2.41
CA GLU A 53 12.52 -13.36 -1.21
C GLU A 53 12.03 -14.76 -0.77
N ASN A 54 11.21 -15.44 -1.59
CA ASN A 54 10.59 -16.74 -1.30
C ASN A 54 9.78 -16.78 0.03
N LEU A 55 9.26 -15.63 0.48
CA LEU A 55 8.46 -15.53 1.70
C LEU A 55 7.00 -15.92 1.49
N ILE A 56 6.52 -15.90 0.24
CA ILE A 56 5.16 -16.30 -0.14
C ILE A 56 5.24 -17.36 -1.23
N GLY A 57 4.47 -18.44 -1.07
CA GLY A 57 4.31 -19.50 -2.07
C GLY A 57 3.38 -19.09 -3.23
N ILE A 58 2.75 -20.09 -3.87
CA ILE A 58 1.68 -19.84 -4.83
C ILE A 58 0.44 -19.45 -4.02
N PHE A 59 -0.15 -18.28 -4.32
CA PHE A 59 -1.35 -17.76 -3.66
C PHE A 59 -2.43 -17.55 -4.70
N ASP A 60 -3.66 -17.92 -4.33
CA ASP A 60 -4.85 -17.83 -5.18
C ASP A 60 -5.31 -16.36 -5.33
N MET A 61 -6.11 -16.06 -6.34
CA MET A 61 -6.74 -14.75 -6.57
C MET A 61 -7.40 -14.19 -5.31
N ARG A 62 -8.12 -15.04 -4.56
CA ARG A 62 -8.76 -14.65 -3.29
C ARG A 62 -7.75 -14.22 -2.22
N GLU A 63 -6.64 -14.95 -2.10
CA GLU A 63 -5.60 -14.63 -1.12
C GLU A 63 -4.87 -13.34 -1.52
N GLY A 64 -4.58 -13.16 -2.81
CA GLY A 64 -4.00 -11.92 -3.33
C GLY A 64 -4.86 -10.69 -3.06
N ALA A 65 -6.18 -10.81 -3.17
CA ALA A 65 -7.11 -9.72 -2.84
C ALA A 65 -7.09 -9.37 -1.35
N ILE A 66 -7.12 -10.37 -0.47
CA ILE A 66 -7.09 -10.17 0.99
C ILE A 66 -5.77 -9.51 1.40
N LEU A 67 -4.64 -10.05 0.93
CA LEU A 67 -3.32 -9.52 1.24
C LEU A 67 -3.15 -8.10 0.71
N GLY A 68 -3.61 -7.84 -0.53
CA GLY A 68 -3.61 -6.50 -1.11
C GLY A 68 -4.41 -5.50 -0.28
N GLY A 69 -5.60 -5.87 0.19
CA GLY A 69 -6.41 -5.01 1.04
C GLY A 69 -5.76 -4.69 2.39
N VAL A 70 -5.15 -5.68 3.02
CA VAL A 70 -4.39 -5.48 4.27
C VAL A 70 -3.20 -4.55 4.04
N ILE A 71 -2.46 -4.73 2.94
CA ILE A 71 -1.34 -3.84 2.58
C ILE A 71 -1.83 -2.40 2.42
N GLY A 72 -2.89 -2.17 1.64
CA GLY A 72 -3.42 -0.84 1.40
C GLY A 72 -3.95 -0.14 2.66
N PHE A 73 -4.65 -0.87 3.52
CA PHE A 73 -5.17 -0.33 4.77
C PHE A 73 -4.04 0.03 5.74
N VAL A 74 -3.17 -0.93 6.05
CA VAL A 74 -2.11 -0.77 7.05
C VAL A 74 -1.11 0.29 6.62
N SER A 75 -0.73 0.32 5.35
CA SER A 75 0.19 1.33 4.81
C SER A 75 -0.40 2.74 4.87
N PHE A 76 -1.68 2.93 4.56
CA PHE A 76 -2.32 4.24 4.64
C PHE A 76 -2.46 4.74 6.07
N VAL A 77 -2.82 3.86 7.01
CA VAL A 77 -2.87 4.22 8.43
C VAL A 77 -1.47 4.62 8.91
N ALA A 78 -0.44 3.82 8.61
CA ALA A 78 0.94 4.14 8.96
C ALA A 78 1.40 5.48 8.35
N ALA A 79 1.10 5.71 7.06
CA ALA A 79 1.40 6.97 6.39
C ALA A 79 0.69 8.15 7.06
N SER A 80 -0.58 8.00 7.44
CA SER A 80 -1.37 9.05 8.07
C SER A 80 -0.84 9.44 9.45
N VAL A 81 -0.37 8.47 10.23
CA VAL A 81 0.25 8.71 11.55
C VAL A 81 1.56 9.49 11.43
N ILE A 82 2.29 9.38 10.32
CA ILE A 82 3.53 10.14 10.10
C ILE A 82 3.23 11.48 9.42
N TYR A 83 2.51 11.44 8.30
CA TYR A 83 2.25 12.59 7.44
C TYR A 83 1.45 13.67 8.16
N THR A 84 0.33 13.31 8.79
CA THR A 84 -0.61 14.28 9.41
C THR A 84 0.05 15.16 10.47
N PRO A 85 0.72 14.62 11.52
CA PRO A 85 1.32 15.46 12.55
C PRO A 85 2.50 16.29 12.04
N ILE A 86 3.35 15.74 11.16
CA ILE A 86 4.48 16.50 10.61
C ILE A 86 3.96 17.64 9.73
N ASN A 87 2.96 17.36 8.90
CA ASN A 87 2.35 18.37 8.03
C ASN A 87 1.67 19.49 8.83
N LEU A 88 1.04 19.14 9.96
CA LEU A 88 0.50 20.13 10.90
C LEU A 88 1.60 21.04 11.47
N ILE A 89 2.71 20.47 11.96
CA ILE A 89 3.84 21.24 12.51
C ILE A 89 4.42 22.18 11.46
N LEU A 90 4.63 21.70 10.23
CA LEU A 90 5.11 22.51 9.12
C LEU A 90 4.14 23.64 8.75
N GLY A 91 2.83 23.41 8.86
CA GLY A 91 1.79 24.41 8.61
C GLY A 91 1.75 25.57 9.63
N PHE A 92 2.44 25.46 10.76
CA PHE A 92 2.60 26.57 11.72
C PHE A 92 3.79 27.47 11.41
N ILE A 93 4.69 27.08 10.50
CA ILE A 93 5.88 27.84 10.14
C ILE A 93 5.51 28.84 9.02
N PRO A 94 5.59 30.16 9.25
CA PRO A 94 5.21 31.18 8.26
C PRO A 94 6.32 31.42 7.23
N LEU A 95 6.79 30.38 6.55
CA LEU A 95 7.62 30.50 5.35
C LEU A 95 6.75 30.39 4.10
N GLY A 96 6.89 31.33 3.17
CA GLY A 96 6.08 31.38 1.92
C GLY A 96 6.14 30.11 1.06
N ALA A 97 7.18 29.28 1.18
CA ALA A 97 7.30 27.99 0.50
C ALA A 97 6.49 26.85 1.17
N LEU A 98 6.04 27.02 2.43
CA LEU A 98 5.29 26.02 3.19
C LEU A 98 3.77 26.26 3.13
N GLN A 99 3.31 27.16 2.28
CA GLN A 99 1.89 27.51 2.16
C GLN A 99 1.01 26.31 1.76
N SER A 100 1.59 25.31 1.07
CA SER A 100 0.96 24.02 0.74
C SER A 100 0.56 23.18 1.97
N HIS A 101 1.15 23.43 3.14
CA HIS A 101 0.92 22.68 4.37
C HIS A 101 -0.23 23.25 5.23
N PHE A 102 -0.81 24.40 4.83
CA PHE A 102 -1.88 25.06 5.59
C PHE A 102 -3.22 24.30 5.60
N PHE A 103 -3.44 23.38 4.64
CA PHE A 103 -4.68 22.62 4.56
C PHE A 103 -5.00 21.87 5.86
N PHE A 104 -4.00 21.27 6.49
CA PHE A 104 -4.21 20.50 7.72
C PHE A 104 -4.51 21.38 8.92
N LYS A 105 -4.01 22.62 8.96
CA LYS A 105 -4.30 23.59 10.03
C LYS A 105 -5.80 23.88 10.14
N TYR A 106 -6.52 23.88 9.02
CA TYR A 106 -7.97 24.08 9.01
C TYR A 106 -8.72 23.06 9.87
N PHE A 107 -8.24 21.80 9.89
CA PHE A 107 -8.88 20.73 10.64
C PHE A 107 -8.65 20.80 12.16
N PHE A 108 -7.66 21.58 12.62
CA PHE A 108 -7.36 21.75 14.04
C PHE A 108 -7.97 23.03 14.65
N ASN A 109 -8.73 23.80 13.87
CA ASN A 109 -9.38 25.02 14.37
C ASN A 109 -10.61 24.75 15.25
N SER A 110 -11.26 23.60 15.10
CA SER A 110 -12.44 23.23 15.89
C SER A 110 -12.51 21.73 16.14
N PHE A 111 -13.17 21.32 17.22
CA PHE A 111 -13.37 19.90 17.54
C PHE A 111 -14.13 19.16 16.44
N GLY A 112 -15.14 19.81 15.82
CA GLY A 112 -15.88 19.23 14.71
C GLY A 112 -15.00 18.97 13.49
N SER A 113 -14.13 19.93 13.13
CA SER A 113 -13.18 19.78 12.02
C SER A 113 -12.17 18.65 12.28
N PHE A 114 -11.73 18.47 13.53
CA PHE A 114 -10.84 17.38 13.90
C PHE A 114 -11.49 16.01 13.72
N ILE A 115 -12.76 15.86 14.10
CA ILE A 115 -13.53 14.62 13.85
C ILE A 115 -13.62 14.34 12.35
N VAL A 116 -13.89 15.36 11.53
CA VAL A 116 -13.95 15.20 10.07
C VAL A 116 -12.62 14.72 9.51
N LEU A 117 -11.48 15.20 10.02
CA LEU A 117 -10.17 14.71 9.61
C LEU A 117 -9.99 13.21 9.91
N LEU A 118 -10.39 12.76 11.10
CA LEU A 118 -10.30 11.34 11.47
C LEU A 118 -11.19 10.46 10.56
N LEU A 119 -12.42 10.93 10.28
CA LEU A 119 -13.32 10.24 9.36
C LEU A 119 -12.76 10.20 7.93
N LEU A 120 -12.12 11.29 7.48
CA LEU A 120 -11.48 11.35 6.17
C LEU A 120 -10.30 10.38 6.09
N ILE A 121 -9.42 10.36 7.10
CA ILE A 121 -8.29 9.41 7.16
C ILE A 121 -8.82 7.97 7.10
N PHE A 122 -9.85 7.65 7.89
CA PHE A 122 -10.44 6.32 7.90
C PHE A 122 -11.07 5.97 6.55
N PHE A 123 -11.82 6.90 5.94
CA PHE A 123 -12.43 6.71 4.63
C PHE A 123 -11.38 6.44 3.54
N VAL A 124 -10.30 7.23 3.50
CA VAL A 124 -9.24 7.03 2.51
C VAL A 124 -8.43 5.77 2.80
N ALA A 125 -8.27 5.37 4.07
CA ALA A 125 -7.67 4.07 4.42
C ALA A 125 -8.49 2.91 3.85
N LEU A 126 -9.82 2.97 3.92
CA LEU A 126 -10.71 1.98 3.31
C LEU A 126 -10.65 2.01 1.77
N LEU A 127 -10.58 3.20 1.17
CA LEU A 127 -10.40 3.33 -0.28
C LEU A 127 -9.06 2.74 -0.74
N SER A 128 -7.98 3.01 0.01
CA SER A 128 -6.65 2.44 -0.21
C SER A 128 -6.68 0.91 -0.08
N ALA A 129 -7.39 0.37 0.92
CA ALA A 129 -7.60 -1.06 1.05
C ALA A 129 -8.31 -1.64 -0.17
N LEU A 130 -9.38 -1.01 -0.64
CA LEU A 130 -10.12 -1.47 -1.81
C LEU A 130 -9.26 -1.49 -3.08
N MET A 131 -8.58 -0.38 -3.38
CA MET A 131 -7.75 -0.25 -4.59
C MET A 131 -6.56 -1.22 -4.56
N ASN A 132 -5.87 -1.34 -3.43
CA ASN A 132 -4.78 -2.29 -3.29
C ASN A 132 -5.27 -3.76 -3.25
N ALA A 133 -6.50 -4.04 -2.82
CA ALA A 133 -7.09 -5.39 -2.96
C ALA A 133 -7.26 -5.77 -4.43
N PHE A 134 -7.74 -4.84 -5.27
CA PHE A 134 -7.80 -5.07 -6.71
C PHE A 134 -6.41 -5.25 -7.34
N ALA A 135 -5.45 -4.42 -6.94
CA ALA A 135 -4.07 -4.54 -7.43
C ALA A 135 -3.41 -5.86 -6.98
N GLY A 136 -3.68 -6.31 -5.75
CA GLY A 136 -3.23 -7.59 -5.22
C GLY A 136 -3.84 -8.78 -5.96
N LEU A 137 -5.14 -8.73 -6.27
CA LEU A 137 -5.83 -9.72 -7.09
C LEU A 137 -5.24 -9.80 -8.51
N ALA A 138 -5.00 -8.66 -9.15
CA ALA A 138 -4.38 -8.63 -10.48
C ALA A 138 -2.97 -9.25 -10.44
N THR A 139 -2.23 -9.01 -9.35
CA THR A 139 -0.87 -9.55 -9.16
C THR A 139 -0.89 -11.08 -9.01
N SER A 140 -1.80 -11.65 -8.19
CA SER A 140 -1.94 -13.11 -8.10
C SER A 140 -2.35 -13.73 -9.42
N TYR A 141 -3.31 -13.13 -10.13
CA TYR A 141 -3.76 -13.62 -11.44
C TYR A 141 -2.62 -13.71 -12.45
N VAL A 142 -1.81 -12.65 -12.58
CA VAL A 142 -0.63 -12.64 -13.46
C VAL A 142 0.35 -13.75 -13.04
N TYR A 143 0.55 -13.96 -11.74
CA TYR A 143 1.45 -15.01 -11.26
C TYR A 143 0.92 -16.42 -11.49
N GLU A 144 -0.38 -16.67 -11.35
CA GLU A 144 -1.00 -17.94 -11.69
C GLU A 144 -0.80 -18.27 -13.17
N LEU A 145 -1.06 -17.30 -14.06
CA LEU A 145 -0.83 -17.46 -15.51
C LEU A 145 0.64 -17.80 -15.82
N LEU A 146 1.59 -17.04 -15.27
CA LEU A 146 3.02 -17.29 -15.49
C LEU A 146 3.45 -18.67 -14.96
N THR A 147 2.88 -19.12 -13.85
CA THR A 147 3.21 -20.42 -13.26
C THR A 147 2.59 -21.56 -14.06
N GLY A 148 1.37 -21.39 -14.56
CA GLY A 148 0.70 -22.34 -15.46
C GLY A 148 1.47 -22.52 -16.78
N LEU A 149 1.87 -21.41 -17.42
CA LEU A 149 2.67 -21.44 -18.64
C LEU A 149 4.02 -22.16 -18.46
N LYS A 150 4.69 -21.93 -17.32
CA LYS A 150 5.95 -22.60 -17.00
C LYS A 150 5.78 -24.12 -16.80
N LYS A 151 4.60 -24.57 -16.36
CA LYS A 151 4.31 -26.00 -16.21
C LYS A 151 4.12 -26.67 -17.58
N GLU A 152 3.35 -26.06 -18.48
CA GLU A 152 3.15 -26.57 -19.85
C GLU A 152 4.45 -26.60 -20.67
N SER A 153 5.31 -25.60 -20.50
CA SER A 153 6.62 -25.57 -21.18
C SER A 153 7.56 -26.68 -20.73
N ASN A 154 7.49 -27.09 -19.46
CA ASN A 154 8.34 -28.17 -18.95
C ASN A 154 7.82 -29.55 -19.37
N GLU A 155 6.51 -29.75 -19.38
CA GLU A 155 5.90 -31.01 -19.84
C GLU A 155 6.13 -31.25 -21.34
N SER A 156 6.28 -30.21 -22.17
CA SER A 156 6.55 -30.35 -23.60
C SER A 156 8.02 -30.67 -23.95
N VAL A 157 8.97 -30.46 -23.03
CA VAL A 157 10.40 -30.78 -23.25
C VAL A 157 10.73 -32.24 -22.92
N ASP A 158 9.94 -32.89 -22.05
CA ASP A 158 10.19 -34.27 -21.60
C ASP A 158 9.71 -35.37 -22.58
N PHE A 159 9.10 -35.01 -23.73
CA PHE A 159 8.66 -35.99 -24.75
C PHE A 159 9.67 -36.26 -25.87
N GLU A 160 10.87 -35.67 -25.83
CA GLU A 160 11.93 -35.93 -26.82
C GLU A 160 13.12 -36.68 -26.22
N ILE A 161 12.92 -37.94 -25.84
CA ILE A 161 13.99 -38.96 -25.93
C ILE A 161 13.37 -40.23 -26.50
N LYS A 162 13.57 -40.45 -27.81
CA LYS A 162 13.34 -41.72 -28.51
C LYS A 162 14.55 -42.63 -28.39
#